data_AF-A0A1V6PDN7-F1
#
_entry.id   AF-A0A1V6PDN7-F1
#
_cell.length_a   1.000
_cell.length_b   1.000
_cell.length_c   1.000
_cell.angle_alpha   90.00
_cell.angle_beta   90.00
_cell.angle_gamma   90.00
#
_symmetry.space_group_name_H-M   'P 1'
#
loop_
_entity.id
_entity.type
_entity.pdbx_description
1 polymer ?
#
loop_
_entity_poly.entity_id
_entity_poly.type
_entity_poly.pdbx_seq_one_letter_code
_entity_poly.pdbx_strand_id
1 'polypeptide(L)'
;MSVNSTSTMMLRRALRGTRVPLVSETCGRTVRPATFAPSRTVASAARLPTITASETRRRPTARPYQQPMARSGAVGSPSSKRTIFIQTENTPNPDALKFIPNYRVLPEDFPTSFLEYLSPRQTLAPPYPSPLAAKLLDCEGVTSVFYGPDFITVTKANDTNWAHIKPEVFSLITQAVTSGETIVSVVEGSSAEGAEGGGEDSLVYNEDDDEVVGMIKELLETRIRPAIQEDGGDIELRGFEDGIVMLKLRGACRTCDSSTVTLKNGIESMLMHYIEEVKGVEQVMDEEEVVSMHEFARFEEKLRQQKGAAATASSPLDSAPA
;
A
#
# COMPACT_ATOMS: atom_id res chain seq x y z
N MET A 1 -58.75 -5.74 -31.91
CA MET A 1 -60.05 -5.45 -31.27
C MET A 1 -60.22 -6.41 -30.11
N SER A 2 -60.73 -5.93 -28.97
CA SER A 2 -61.32 -6.65 -27.80
C SER A 2 -60.56 -7.85 -27.19
N VAL A 3 -60.26 -7.94 -25.88
CA VAL A 3 -60.98 -7.63 -24.61
C VAL A 3 -62.24 -8.50 -24.40
N ASN A 4 -62.53 -9.19 -23.29
CA ASN A 4 -61.79 -9.58 -22.04
C ASN A 4 -62.13 -11.09 -21.76
N SER A 5 -62.28 -11.73 -20.58
CA SER A 5 -62.31 -11.31 -19.16
C SER A 5 -62.25 -12.51 -18.17
N THR A 6 -61.58 -12.33 -17.01
CA THR A 6 -61.84 -13.02 -15.71
C THR A 6 -61.64 -14.58 -15.64
N SER A 7 -61.49 -15.25 -14.49
CA SER A 7 -61.62 -14.83 -13.08
C SER A 7 -60.76 -15.62 -12.06
N THR A 8 -60.11 -14.88 -11.15
CA THR A 8 -60.14 -15.02 -9.66
C THR A 8 -60.03 -16.39 -8.95
N MET A 9 -58.90 -16.64 -8.27
CA MET A 9 -58.78 -16.84 -6.80
C MET A 9 -57.28 -16.94 -6.41
N MET A 10 -56.70 -16.08 -5.56
CA MET A 10 -56.85 -15.98 -4.09
C MET A 10 -56.37 -17.23 -3.31
N LEU A 11 -55.08 -17.29 -2.98
CA LEU A 11 -54.59 -18.00 -1.79
C LEU A 11 -53.69 -17.09 -0.96
N ARG A 12 -54.03 -16.87 0.32
CA ARG A 12 -53.36 -15.90 1.19
C ARG A 12 -52.17 -16.53 1.92
N ARG A 13 -50.95 -16.04 1.68
CA ARG A 13 -49.77 -16.42 2.50
C ARG A 13 -49.82 -15.65 3.83
N ALA A 14 -50.23 -16.32 4.89
CA ALA A 14 -50.48 -15.70 6.19
C ALA A 14 -49.18 -15.33 6.93
N LEU A 15 -48.84 -14.04 6.94
CA LEU A 15 -47.88 -13.50 7.91
C LEU A 15 -48.53 -13.47 9.30
N ARG A 16 -47.90 -14.13 10.28
CA ARG A 16 -48.13 -13.89 11.71
C ARG A 16 -46.80 -13.55 12.37
N GLY A 17 -46.56 -12.25 12.56
CA GLY A 17 -45.46 -11.78 13.40
C GLY A 17 -45.87 -11.83 14.88
N THR A 18 -44.92 -12.18 15.75
CA THR A 18 -45.12 -12.22 17.20
C THR A 18 -44.30 -11.10 17.84
N ARG A 19 -44.95 -10.02 18.30
CA ARG A 19 -44.33 -8.93 19.07
C ARG A 19 -44.41 -9.22 20.57
N VAL A 20 -43.27 -9.48 21.21
CA VAL A 20 -43.06 -9.34 22.67
C VAL A 20 -41.57 -9.00 22.93
N PRO A 21 -41.17 -8.47 24.10
CA PRO A 21 -40.94 -7.04 24.20
C PRO A 21 -39.48 -6.64 24.44
N LEU A 22 -39.22 -5.33 24.36
CA LEU A 22 -38.00 -4.69 24.84
C LEU A 22 -37.81 -4.93 26.34
N VAL A 23 -36.67 -5.49 26.75
CA VAL A 23 -36.20 -5.54 28.14
C VAL A 23 -34.79 -4.97 28.20
N SER A 24 -34.58 -4.01 29.09
CA SER A 24 -33.30 -3.31 29.27
C SER A 24 -32.51 -3.94 30.41
N GLU A 25 -31.49 -4.75 30.10
CA GLU A 25 -30.52 -5.21 31.10
C GLU A 25 -29.24 -4.37 31.07
N THR A 26 -29.15 -3.41 32.00
CA THR A 26 -27.95 -2.59 32.21
C THR A 26 -26.88 -3.40 32.94
N CYS A 27 -25.99 -4.07 32.20
CA CYS A 27 -24.85 -4.78 32.78
C CYS A 27 -23.78 -3.81 33.32
N GLY A 28 -23.99 -3.31 34.54
CA GLY A 28 -23.10 -2.37 35.21
C GLY A 28 -21.77 -2.97 35.68
N ARG A 29 -20.81 -3.12 34.77
CA ARG A 29 -19.46 -3.61 35.12
C ARG A 29 -18.56 -2.46 35.61
N THR A 30 -18.52 -2.28 36.94
CA THR A 30 -17.71 -1.26 37.61
C THR A 30 -16.20 -1.54 37.50
N VAL A 31 -15.56 -0.96 36.49
CA VAL A 31 -14.09 -0.92 36.39
C VAL A 31 -13.53 0.06 37.42
N ARG A 32 -12.84 -0.45 38.43
CA ARG A 32 -12.08 0.37 39.39
C ARG A 32 -10.81 0.92 38.72
N PRO A 33 -10.51 2.22 38.80
CA PRO A 33 -9.23 2.75 38.35
C PRO A 33 -8.12 2.29 39.30
N ALA A 34 -7.13 1.56 38.77
CA ALA A 34 -5.93 1.19 39.51
C ALA A 34 -4.94 2.37 39.52
N THR A 35 -4.77 3.00 40.68
CA THR A 35 -3.85 4.14 40.85
C THR A 35 -2.40 3.68 40.81
N PHE A 36 -1.72 3.87 39.67
CA PHE A 36 -0.28 3.67 39.56
C PHE A 36 0.47 4.77 40.32
N ALA A 37 1.10 4.40 41.44
CA ALA A 37 1.98 5.28 42.20
C ALA A 37 3.42 5.21 41.64
N PRO A 38 4.10 6.36 41.39
CA PRO A 38 5.46 6.36 40.86
C PRO A 38 6.51 6.07 41.96
N SER A 39 7.03 4.84 41.99
CA SER A 39 8.15 4.45 42.85
C SER A 39 9.43 5.20 42.51
N ARG A 40 9.77 6.25 43.29
CA ARG A 40 11.05 6.96 43.17
C ARG A 40 12.19 6.15 43.80
N THR A 41 13.03 5.55 42.97
CA THR A 41 14.33 4.99 43.39
C THR A 41 15.30 6.11 43.78
N VAL A 42 15.57 6.25 45.08
CA VAL A 42 16.60 7.17 45.59
C VAL A 42 17.96 6.48 45.50
N ALA A 43 18.83 6.96 44.60
CA ALA A 43 20.20 6.47 44.51
C ALA A 43 20.99 6.88 45.76
N SER A 44 21.48 5.89 46.52
CA SER A 44 22.28 6.13 47.74
C SER A 44 23.68 6.61 47.36
N ALA A 45 23.94 7.91 47.51
CA ALA A 45 25.25 8.49 47.27
C ALA A 45 26.26 8.03 48.35
N ALA A 46 27.24 7.22 47.97
CA ALA A 46 28.29 6.75 48.86
C ALA A 46 29.11 7.94 49.41
N ARG A 47 29.21 8.03 50.74
CA ARG A 47 30.00 9.08 51.40
C ARG A 47 31.49 8.77 51.27
N LEU A 48 32.24 9.66 50.65
CA LEU A 48 33.71 9.64 50.73
C LEU A 48 34.17 10.04 52.13
N PRO A 49 35.22 9.40 52.70
CA PRO A 49 35.73 9.74 54.02
C PRO A 49 36.52 11.04 54.01
N THR A 50 36.42 11.82 55.10
CA THR A 50 37.20 13.04 55.30
C THR A 50 38.68 12.70 55.50
N ILE A 51 39.51 12.99 54.50
CA ILE A 51 40.97 12.86 54.63
C ILE A 51 41.50 14.00 55.52
N THR A 52 42.33 13.64 56.49
CA THR A 52 42.87 14.56 57.50
C THR A 52 43.88 15.54 56.92
N ALA A 53 43.91 16.77 57.43
CA ALA A 53 44.98 17.72 57.13
C ALA A 53 46.36 17.14 57.55
N SER A 54 47.39 17.43 56.77
CA SER A 54 48.79 17.11 57.10
C SER A 54 49.71 18.19 56.51
N GLU A 55 50.66 18.63 57.32
CA GLU A 55 51.24 19.96 57.19
C GLU A 55 52.62 19.94 56.52
N THR A 56 52.64 20.04 55.19
CA THR A 56 53.91 20.21 54.43
C THR A 56 53.83 21.38 53.46
N ARG A 57 54.52 22.48 53.78
CA ARG A 57 54.68 23.64 52.90
C ARG A 57 55.56 23.31 51.69
N ARG A 58 54.97 23.17 50.51
CA ARG A 58 55.58 23.46 49.18
C ARG A 58 54.47 23.69 48.16
N ARG A 59 54.38 24.91 47.60
CA ARG A 59 53.41 25.27 46.56
C ARG A 59 54.16 25.41 45.22
N PRO A 60 54.09 24.44 44.30
CA PRO A 60 54.64 24.62 42.96
C PRO A 60 53.84 25.68 42.20
N THR A 61 54.51 26.66 41.62
CA THR A 61 53.90 27.63 40.71
C THR A 61 53.78 27.03 39.31
N ALA A 62 52.65 26.38 39.04
CA ALA A 62 52.33 25.90 37.71
C ALA A 62 52.30 27.08 36.72
N ARG A 63 53.16 27.04 35.69
CA ARG A 63 53.08 27.97 34.56
C ARG A 63 51.83 27.62 33.73
N PRO A 64 51.08 28.61 33.21
CA PRO A 64 49.99 28.36 32.28
C PRO A 64 50.55 27.96 30.90
N TYR A 65 50.94 26.69 30.77
CA TYR A 65 51.34 26.12 29.48
C TYR A 65 50.09 25.68 28.73
N GLN A 66 49.79 26.39 27.64
CA GLN A 66 48.88 26.04 26.54
C GLN A 66 47.78 25.01 26.88
N GLN A 67 46.56 25.49 27.15
CA GLN A 67 45.37 24.66 26.93
C GLN A 67 45.38 24.20 25.45
N PRO A 68 45.31 22.89 25.15
CA PRO A 68 44.86 22.47 23.85
C PRO A 68 43.45 23.03 23.67
N MET A 69 43.20 23.78 22.60
CA MET A 69 41.83 24.09 22.23
C MET A 69 41.12 22.76 21.97
N ALA A 70 40.23 22.36 22.87
CA ALA A 70 39.31 21.28 22.61
C ALA A 70 38.45 21.73 21.43
N ARG A 71 38.84 21.30 20.21
CA ARG A 71 37.96 21.38 19.04
C ARG A 71 36.77 20.51 19.40
N SER A 72 35.70 21.15 19.87
CA SER A 72 34.38 20.55 19.95
C SER A 72 33.89 20.34 18.53
N GLY A 73 34.52 19.39 17.84
CA GLY A 73 33.97 18.81 16.63
C GLY A 73 32.67 18.18 17.07
N ALA A 74 31.56 18.75 16.62
CA ALA A 74 30.25 18.15 16.77
C ALA A 74 30.25 16.86 15.96
N VAL A 75 30.74 15.78 16.59
CA VAL A 75 30.45 14.41 16.16
C VAL A 75 28.94 14.28 16.31
N GLY A 76 28.24 14.54 15.21
CA GLY A 76 26.79 14.40 15.16
C GLY A 76 26.45 13.00 15.60
N SER A 77 25.77 12.89 16.75
CA SER A 77 25.38 11.59 17.27
C SER A 77 24.52 10.92 16.20
N PRO A 78 24.92 9.78 15.63
CA PRO A 78 24.09 9.10 14.65
C PRO A 78 22.81 8.71 15.36
N SER A 79 21.69 9.30 14.94
CA SER A 79 20.36 9.11 15.52
C SER A 79 19.84 7.72 15.16
N SER A 80 20.49 6.71 15.75
CA SER A 80 20.27 5.29 15.49
C SER A 80 18.97 4.88 16.18
N LYS A 81 17.84 5.22 15.54
CA LYS A 81 16.51 4.69 15.85
C LYS A 81 16.49 3.20 15.47
N ARG A 82 17.07 2.35 16.31
CA ARG A 82 17.39 0.92 16.04
C ARG A 82 16.19 -0.02 15.93
N THR A 83 15.00 0.50 15.67
CA THR A 83 13.78 -0.28 15.45
C THR A 83 12.84 0.53 14.57
N ILE A 84 12.95 0.32 13.26
CA ILE A 84 11.87 0.60 12.32
C ILE A 84 10.82 -0.50 12.56
N PHE A 85 9.57 -0.12 12.75
CA PHE A 85 8.45 -1.04 12.88
C PHE A 85 7.61 -0.95 11.62
N ILE A 86 7.80 -1.90 10.70
CA ILE A 86 6.97 -2.00 9.50
C ILE A 86 5.63 -2.60 9.91
N GLN A 87 4.55 -1.86 9.71
CA GLN A 87 3.19 -2.36 9.86
C GLN A 87 2.75 -3.05 8.55
N THR A 88 1.83 -4.00 8.61
CA THR A 88 1.18 -4.52 7.40
C THR A 88 -0.31 -4.53 7.53
N GLU A 89 -0.97 -4.07 6.48
CA GLU A 89 -2.41 -4.04 6.31
C GLU A 89 -2.78 -5.00 5.17
N ASN A 90 -3.89 -5.71 5.36
CA ASN A 90 -4.44 -6.58 4.31
C ASN A 90 -5.23 -5.71 3.33
N THR A 91 -5.03 -5.90 2.03
CA THR A 91 -5.85 -5.26 1.00
C THR A 91 -7.11 -6.10 0.70
N PRO A 92 -8.09 -5.60 -0.07
CA PRO A 92 -9.19 -6.43 -0.59
C PRO A 92 -8.74 -7.54 -1.55
N ASN A 93 -7.49 -7.49 -2.02
CA ASN A 93 -6.88 -8.46 -2.92
C ASN A 93 -6.03 -9.46 -2.09
N PRO A 94 -6.35 -10.77 -2.09
CA PRO A 94 -5.60 -11.77 -1.30
C PRO A 94 -4.13 -11.92 -1.74
N ASP A 95 -3.83 -11.55 -2.98
CA ASP A 95 -2.52 -11.64 -3.60
C ASP A 95 -1.73 -10.32 -3.51
N ALA A 96 -2.26 -9.27 -2.85
CA ALA A 96 -1.55 -8.02 -2.56
C ALA A 96 -1.55 -7.67 -1.07
N LEU A 97 -0.37 -7.32 -0.53
CA LEU A 97 -0.18 -6.94 0.87
C LEU A 97 0.50 -5.57 0.97
N LYS A 98 -0.05 -4.70 1.83
CA LYS A 98 0.40 -3.32 2.04
C LYS A 98 1.36 -3.27 3.23
N PHE A 99 2.52 -2.64 3.05
CA PHE A 99 3.59 -2.50 4.03
C PHE A 99 3.82 -1.01 4.33
N ILE A 100 3.67 -0.60 5.59
CA ILE A 100 3.84 0.78 6.03
C ILE A 100 5.10 0.86 6.89
N PRO A 101 6.24 1.34 6.36
CA PRO A 101 7.49 1.44 7.11
C PRO A 101 7.51 2.58 8.15
N ASN A 102 6.46 3.40 8.23
CA ASN A 102 6.40 4.64 9.02
C ASN A 102 7.52 5.62 8.62
N TYR A 103 7.81 5.65 7.32
CA TYR A 103 8.76 6.51 6.62
C TYR A 103 8.23 6.78 5.22
N ARG A 104 8.44 7.99 4.71
CA ARG A 104 7.92 8.42 3.42
C ARG A 104 8.66 7.73 2.26
N VAL A 105 7.91 7.08 1.38
CA VAL A 105 8.41 6.18 0.32
C VAL A 105 8.69 6.96 -0.96
N LEU A 106 7.75 7.81 -1.38
CA LEU A 106 7.90 8.74 -2.50
C LEU A 106 8.12 10.17 -1.98
N PRO A 107 9.06 10.98 -2.53
CA PRO A 107 9.32 12.35 -2.10
C PRO A 107 8.08 13.28 -2.04
N GLU A 108 8.23 14.46 -1.43
CA GLU A 108 7.21 15.50 -1.46
C GLU A 108 7.09 16.14 -2.85
N ASP A 109 8.22 16.33 -3.53
CA ASP A 109 8.31 16.89 -4.89
C ASP A 109 8.30 15.81 -5.99
N PHE A 110 7.69 14.63 -5.74
CA PHE A 110 7.51 13.61 -6.79
C PHE A 110 6.35 14.02 -7.71
N PRO A 111 6.43 13.85 -9.05
CA PRO A 111 5.44 14.41 -9.98
C PRO A 111 4.08 13.69 -9.98
N THR A 112 3.98 12.58 -9.24
CA THR A 112 2.80 11.71 -9.12
C THR A 112 2.63 11.23 -7.67
N SER A 113 1.43 10.78 -7.31
CA SER A 113 1.18 10.18 -5.99
C SER A 113 1.69 8.72 -5.86
N PHE A 114 2.06 8.09 -6.98
CA PHE A 114 2.38 6.66 -7.05
C PHE A 114 3.48 6.29 -8.05
N LEU A 115 4.06 5.10 -7.91
CA LEU A 115 5.01 4.52 -8.87
C LEU A 115 4.87 2.99 -8.92
N GLU A 116 4.68 2.41 -10.11
CA GLU A 116 4.45 0.96 -10.27
C GLU A 116 5.55 0.28 -11.09
N TYR A 117 6.06 -0.84 -10.57
CA TYR A 117 7.02 -1.72 -11.24
C TYR A 117 6.38 -3.09 -11.49
N LEU A 118 6.15 -3.40 -12.77
CA LEU A 118 5.58 -4.66 -13.27
C LEU A 118 6.66 -5.66 -13.73
N SER A 119 7.91 -5.21 -13.90
CA SER A 119 9.04 -6.08 -14.24
C SER A 119 10.37 -5.62 -13.62
N PRO A 120 11.32 -6.54 -13.37
CA PRO A 120 12.66 -6.19 -12.88
C PRO A 120 13.39 -5.19 -13.79
N ARG A 121 13.14 -5.20 -15.10
CA ARG A 121 13.75 -4.26 -16.06
C ARG A 121 13.35 -2.81 -15.79
N GLN A 122 12.09 -2.57 -15.44
CA GLN A 122 11.59 -1.22 -15.11
C GLN A 122 12.31 -0.62 -13.89
N THR A 123 12.64 -1.45 -12.89
CA THR A 123 13.35 -1.00 -11.66
C THR A 123 14.75 -0.43 -11.88
N LEU A 124 15.34 -0.67 -13.06
CA LEU A 124 16.68 -0.21 -13.44
C LEU A 124 16.65 0.86 -14.54
N ALA A 125 15.48 1.15 -15.11
CA ALA A 125 15.34 2.08 -16.21
C ALA A 125 15.11 3.53 -15.73
N PRO A 126 15.71 4.54 -16.38
CA PRO A 126 15.24 5.92 -16.27
C PRO A 126 13.77 6.01 -16.71
N PRO A 127 12.97 6.96 -16.18
CA PRO A 127 13.38 8.04 -15.28
C PRO A 127 13.52 7.69 -13.79
N TYR A 128 12.98 6.56 -13.30
CA TYR A 128 12.89 6.27 -11.86
C TYR A 128 13.46 4.90 -11.45
N PRO A 129 14.78 4.67 -11.54
CA PRO A 129 15.38 3.46 -10.99
C PRO A 129 15.23 3.40 -9.46
N SER A 130 14.90 2.20 -8.94
CA SER A 130 14.73 1.90 -7.50
C SER A 130 15.50 0.63 -7.11
N PRO A 131 16.61 0.77 -6.35
CA PRO A 131 17.35 -0.37 -5.81
C PRO A 131 16.55 -1.23 -4.84
N LEU A 132 15.50 -0.68 -4.20
CA LEU A 132 14.60 -1.46 -3.34
C LEU A 132 13.61 -2.27 -4.19
N ALA A 133 12.99 -1.69 -5.22
CA ALA A 133 12.06 -2.41 -6.09
C ALA A 133 12.76 -3.56 -6.83
N ALA A 134 14.00 -3.33 -7.28
CA ALA A 134 14.85 -4.35 -7.89
C ALA A 134 15.01 -5.59 -7.00
N LYS A 135 15.30 -5.39 -5.70
CA LYS A 135 15.46 -6.48 -4.73
C LYS A 135 14.13 -7.14 -4.36
N LEU A 136 13.05 -6.37 -4.29
CA LEU A 136 11.71 -6.89 -3.99
C LEU A 136 11.14 -7.75 -5.15
N LEU A 137 11.47 -7.42 -6.40
CA LEU A 137 11.11 -8.21 -7.59
C LEU A 137 12.07 -9.39 -7.88
N ASP A 138 13.18 -9.50 -7.14
CA ASP A 138 14.09 -10.66 -7.15
C ASP A 138 13.64 -11.76 -6.15
N CYS A 139 12.74 -11.42 -5.20
CA CYS A 139 12.14 -12.39 -4.28
C CYS A 139 11.21 -13.37 -5.02
N GLU A 140 11.36 -14.67 -4.73
CA GLU A 140 10.61 -15.73 -5.40
C GLU A 140 9.09 -15.60 -5.18
N GLY A 141 8.34 -15.51 -6.27
CA GLY A 141 6.88 -15.39 -6.26
C GLY A 141 6.33 -13.97 -6.09
N VAL A 142 7.15 -12.92 -6.11
CA VAL A 142 6.69 -11.53 -6.25
C VAL A 142 6.39 -11.22 -7.73
N THR A 143 5.28 -10.52 -8.01
CA THR A 143 4.81 -10.23 -9.38
C THR A 143 4.77 -8.74 -9.73
N SER A 144 4.47 -7.86 -8.77
CA SER A 144 4.64 -6.42 -8.93
C SER A 144 4.94 -5.73 -7.60
N VAL A 145 5.58 -4.57 -7.69
CA VAL A 145 5.87 -3.70 -6.55
C VAL A 145 5.32 -2.31 -6.86
N PHE A 146 4.48 -1.81 -5.96
CA PHE A 146 3.81 -0.53 -6.08
C PHE A 146 4.19 0.35 -4.88
N TYR A 147 4.57 1.59 -5.15
CA TYR A 147 4.83 2.60 -4.13
C TYR A 147 3.69 3.63 -4.14
N GLY A 148 3.09 3.86 -2.98
CA GLY A 148 2.32 5.08 -2.69
C GLY A 148 3.16 6.07 -1.87
N PRO A 149 2.56 7.14 -1.32
CA PRO A 149 3.32 8.19 -0.64
C PRO A 149 4.10 7.69 0.59
N ASP A 150 3.43 6.96 1.49
CA ASP A 150 3.97 6.46 2.77
C ASP A 150 3.94 4.92 2.91
N PHE A 151 3.63 4.20 1.84
CA PHE A 151 3.47 2.74 1.85
C PHE A 151 4.02 2.05 0.59
N ILE A 152 4.32 0.75 0.74
CA ILE A 152 4.73 -0.15 -0.34
C ILE A 152 3.69 -1.27 -0.41
N THR A 153 3.01 -1.44 -1.55
CA THR A 153 2.20 -2.63 -1.82
C THR A 153 3.04 -3.61 -2.62
N VAL A 154 3.09 -4.87 -2.17
CA VAL A 154 3.70 -5.96 -2.93
C VAL A 154 2.60 -6.90 -3.39
N THR A 155 2.61 -7.25 -4.67
CA THR A 155 1.75 -8.28 -5.25
C THR A 155 2.55 -9.57 -5.42
N LYS A 156 1.96 -10.72 -5.10
CA LYS A 156 2.55 -12.04 -5.30
C LYS A 156 1.87 -12.83 -6.42
N ALA A 157 2.43 -13.97 -6.79
CA ALA A 157 1.76 -14.99 -7.60
C ALA A 157 0.70 -15.75 -6.78
N ASN A 158 -0.39 -16.15 -7.42
CA ASN A 158 -1.57 -16.73 -6.77
C ASN A 158 -1.28 -18.11 -6.12
N ASP A 159 -0.28 -18.83 -6.61
CA ASP A 159 0.19 -20.13 -6.09
C ASP A 159 1.08 -20.01 -4.84
N THR A 160 1.69 -18.85 -4.63
CA THR A 160 2.73 -18.64 -3.62
C THR A 160 2.12 -18.20 -2.28
N ASN A 161 2.78 -18.54 -1.17
CA ASN A 161 2.27 -18.28 0.19
C ASN A 161 3.01 -17.10 0.86
N TRP A 162 2.24 -16.13 1.37
CA TRP A 162 2.74 -14.98 2.15
C TRP A 162 3.65 -15.36 3.33
N ALA A 163 3.55 -16.57 3.88
CA ALA A 163 4.43 -17.07 4.94
C ALA A 163 5.93 -17.08 4.56
N HIS A 164 6.25 -17.19 3.27
CA HIS A 164 7.64 -17.20 2.77
C HIS A 164 8.08 -15.82 2.28
N ILE A 165 7.25 -15.13 1.48
CA ILE A 165 7.56 -13.79 0.94
C ILE A 165 7.67 -12.74 2.06
N LYS A 166 6.77 -12.78 3.05
CA LYS A 166 6.64 -11.70 4.04
C LYS A 166 7.92 -11.47 4.88
N PRO A 167 8.61 -12.50 5.42
CA PRO A 167 9.90 -12.32 6.09
C PRO A 167 10.98 -11.67 5.23
N GLU A 168 11.06 -12.00 3.94
CA GLU A 168 12.07 -11.45 3.03
C GLU A 168 11.80 -9.98 2.69
N VAL A 169 10.56 -9.66 2.32
CA VAL A 169 10.12 -8.28 2.08
C VAL A 169 10.33 -7.40 3.31
N PHE A 170 10.03 -7.90 4.52
CA PHE A 170 10.35 -7.20 5.78
C PHE A 170 11.85 -6.93 5.92
N SER A 171 12.70 -7.91 5.61
CA SER A 171 14.15 -7.78 5.69
C SER A 171 14.67 -6.71 4.72
N LEU A 172 14.24 -6.75 3.46
CA LEU A 172 14.67 -5.82 2.41
C LEU A 172 14.24 -4.37 2.69
N ILE A 173 12.97 -4.14 3.06
CA ILE A 173 12.49 -2.80 3.42
C ILE A 173 13.20 -2.29 4.69
N THR A 174 13.38 -3.15 5.71
CA THR A 174 14.12 -2.78 6.93
C THR A 174 15.57 -2.42 6.60
N GLN A 175 16.22 -3.18 5.72
CA GLN A 175 17.59 -2.91 5.29
C GLN A 175 17.72 -1.56 4.59
N ALA A 176 16.88 -1.27 3.59
CA ALA A 176 16.94 -0.01 2.83
C ALA A 176 16.70 1.22 3.73
N VAL A 177 15.65 1.19 4.57
CA VAL A 177 15.33 2.30 5.47
C VAL A 177 16.36 2.44 6.61
N THR A 178 17.00 1.34 7.06
CA THR A 178 18.08 1.39 8.07
C THR A 178 19.42 1.86 7.51
N SER A 179 19.73 1.52 6.25
CA SER A 179 20.98 1.93 5.59
C SER A 179 20.94 3.38 5.11
N GLY A 180 19.75 3.95 4.92
CA GLY A 180 19.58 5.25 4.26
C GLY A 180 19.76 5.16 2.74
N GLU A 181 19.52 3.98 2.17
CA GLU A 181 19.54 3.76 0.72
C GLU A 181 18.35 4.49 0.06
N THR A 182 18.63 5.24 -1.00
CA THR A 182 17.60 6.01 -1.72
C THR A 182 16.56 5.06 -2.33
N ILE A 183 15.31 5.14 -1.86
CA ILE A 183 14.23 4.22 -2.26
C ILE A 183 13.88 4.39 -3.74
N VAL A 184 13.69 5.63 -4.21
CA VAL A 184 13.57 5.98 -5.63
C VAL A 184 14.60 7.03 -5.97
N SER A 185 15.44 6.76 -6.96
CA SER A 185 16.34 7.76 -7.54
C SER A 185 15.76 8.33 -8.82
N VAL A 186 15.73 9.66 -8.95
CA VAL A 186 15.34 10.34 -10.18
C VAL A 186 16.58 10.47 -11.07
N VAL A 187 16.49 9.98 -12.30
CA VAL A 187 17.55 10.06 -13.32
C VAL A 187 16.96 10.70 -14.57
N GLU A 188 17.40 11.91 -14.89
CA GLU A 188 17.02 12.62 -16.12
C GLU A 188 17.60 11.90 -17.36
N GLY A 189 16.88 10.88 -17.82
CA GLY A 189 17.21 10.07 -18.99
C GLY A 189 16.07 10.12 -20.02
N SER A 190 16.40 10.44 -21.27
CA SER A 190 15.44 10.72 -22.34
C SER A 190 14.81 9.47 -22.97
N SER A 191 14.15 8.64 -22.17
CA SER A 191 13.44 7.42 -22.59
C SER A 191 12.24 7.15 -21.67
N ALA A 192 11.04 7.51 -22.09
CA ALA A 192 9.80 7.35 -21.32
C ALA A 192 9.24 5.90 -21.37
N GLU A 193 10.11 4.90 -21.37
CA GLU A 193 9.80 3.47 -21.52
C GLU A 193 10.07 2.68 -20.22
N GLY A 194 10.44 3.38 -19.13
CA GLY A 194 11.10 2.76 -17.99
C GLY A 194 10.26 2.47 -16.75
N ALA A 195 9.21 3.24 -16.46
CA ALA A 195 8.34 3.02 -15.31
C ALA A 195 6.99 3.71 -15.51
N GLU A 196 5.90 3.08 -15.07
CA GLU A 196 4.56 3.62 -15.17
C GLU A 196 4.17 4.37 -13.88
N GLY A 197 3.39 5.46 -14.02
CA GLY A 197 3.23 6.46 -12.96
C GLY A 197 4.39 7.48 -12.91
N GLY A 198 5.18 7.59 -13.98
CA GLY A 198 6.34 8.49 -14.07
C GLY A 198 6.14 9.78 -14.90
N GLY A 199 4.90 10.11 -15.28
CA GLY A 199 4.57 11.33 -16.02
C GLY A 199 4.26 12.51 -15.09
N GLU A 200 3.45 13.43 -15.60
CA GLU A 200 2.64 14.33 -14.75
C GLU A 200 1.45 13.56 -14.14
N ASP A 201 0.99 13.93 -12.95
CA ASP A 201 -0.19 13.29 -12.37
C ASP A 201 -1.46 13.66 -13.13
N SER A 202 -2.11 12.64 -13.72
CA SER A 202 -3.37 12.75 -14.44
C SER A 202 -4.51 13.45 -13.69
N LEU A 203 -4.44 13.55 -12.36
CA LEU A 203 -5.45 14.21 -11.52
C LEU A 203 -5.13 15.69 -11.20
N VAL A 204 -3.96 16.21 -11.60
CA VAL A 204 -3.67 17.64 -11.49
C VAL A 204 -4.54 18.44 -12.45
N TYR A 205 -5.10 19.55 -11.95
CA TYR A 205 -5.91 20.50 -12.71
C TYR A 205 -5.03 21.31 -13.66
N ASN A 206 -5.39 21.33 -14.95
CA ASN A 206 -4.79 22.17 -15.98
C ASN A 206 -5.78 23.28 -16.39
N GLU A 207 -5.28 24.46 -16.74
CA GLU A 207 -6.13 25.59 -17.17
C GLU A 207 -6.83 25.34 -18.53
N ASP A 208 -6.36 24.35 -19.29
CA ASP A 208 -6.92 23.89 -20.57
C ASP A 208 -7.91 22.70 -20.44
N ASP A 209 -8.17 22.19 -19.23
CA ASP A 209 -9.16 21.11 -19.01
C ASP A 209 -10.62 21.64 -19.20
N ASP A 210 -11.51 20.82 -19.77
CA ASP A 210 -12.96 21.09 -19.72
C ASP A 210 -13.47 21.15 -18.27
N GLU A 211 -14.45 22.03 -17.97
CA GLU A 211 -15.04 22.18 -16.62
C GLU A 211 -15.50 20.83 -16.02
N VAL A 212 -16.03 19.93 -16.86
CA VAL A 212 -16.45 18.56 -16.48
C VAL A 212 -15.25 17.69 -16.10
N VAL A 213 -14.13 17.78 -16.84
CA VAL A 213 -12.89 17.06 -16.52
C VAL A 213 -12.28 17.59 -15.22
N GLY A 214 -12.32 18.91 -15.00
CA GLY A 214 -11.94 19.52 -13.72
C GLY A 214 -12.74 18.96 -12.53
N MET A 215 -14.08 18.86 -12.66
CA MET A 215 -14.94 18.25 -11.64
C MET A 215 -14.66 16.75 -11.43
N ILE A 216 -14.36 16.00 -12.50
CA ILE A 216 -13.94 14.59 -12.40
C ILE A 216 -12.64 14.50 -11.60
N LYS A 217 -11.61 15.28 -11.96
CA LYS A 217 -10.31 15.31 -11.26
C LYS A 217 -10.47 15.65 -9.77
N GLU A 218 -11.24 16.68 -9.42
CA GLU A 218 -11.50 17.05 -8.02
C GLU A 218 -12.17 15.91 -7.24
N LEU A 219 -13.21 15.26 -7.80
CA LEU A 219 -13.91 14.18 -7.11
C LEU A 219 -13.02 12.92 -6.94
N LEU A 220 -12.21 12.61 -7.96
CA LEU A 220 -11.27 11.50 -7.91
C LEU A 220 -10.23 11.74 -6.80
N GLU A 221 -9.54 12.88 -6.81
CA GLU A 221 -8.49 13.22 -5.83
C GLU A 221 -9.04 13.36 -4.40
N THR A 222 -10.16 14.07 -4.20
CA THR A 222 -10.63 14.42 -2.85
C THR A 222 -11.38 13.31 -2.12
N ARG A 223 -11.88 12.28 -2.82
CA ARG A 223 -12.76 11.25 -2.23
C ARG A 223 -12.46 9.81 -2.60
N ILE A 224 -12.05 9.56 -3.84
CA ILE A 224 -11.92 8.20 -4.37
C ILE A 224 -10.49 7.70 -4.18
N ARG A 225 -9.50 8.52 -4.56
CA ARG A 225 -8.07 8.24 -4.37
C ARG A 225 -7.69 7.89 -2.92
N PRO A 226 -8.16 8.60 -1.87
CA PRO A 226 -7.77 8.27 -0.49
C PRO A 226 -8.25 6.88 -0.05
N ALA A 227 -9.44 6.45 -0.49
CA ALA A 227 -9.96 5.12 -0.20
C ALA A 227 -9.20 4.02 -0.96
N ILE A 228 -8.82 4.29 -2.21
CA ILE A 228 -8.04 3.34 -3.03
C ILE A 228 -6.59 3.21 -2.52
N GLN A 229 -5.99 4.30 -2.03
CA GLN A 229 -4.70 4.27 -1.33
C GLN A 229 -4.79 3.64 0.07
N GLU A 230 -5.94 3.70 0.76
CA GLU A 230 -6.21 2.89 1.95
C GLU A 230 -6.18 1.39 1.61
N ASP A 231 -6.84 0.99 0.51
CA ASP A 231 -6.80 -0.37 -0.05
C ASP A 231 -5.46 -0.75 -0.71
N GLY A 232 -4.49 0.16 -0.80
CA GLY A 232 -3.13 -0.12 -1.28
C GLY A 232 -2.96 -0.13 -2.81
N GLY A 233 -3.86 0.52 -3.55
CA GLY A 233 -3.70 0.82 -4.98
C GLY A 233 -3.66 2.34 -5.26
N ASP A 234 -3.87 2.71 -6.51
CA ASP A 234 -4.19 4.08 -6.96
C ASP A 234 -4.96 4.03 -8.29
N ILE A 235 -5.29 5.18 -8.87
CA ILE A 235 -5.96 5.35 -10.15
C ILE A 235 -5.32 6.44 -11.00
N GLU A 236 -5.47 6.30 -12.32
CA GLU A 236 -4.91 7.19 -13.33
C GLU A 236 -6.00 7.52 -14.35
N LEU A 237 -6.28 8.80 -14.57
CA LEU A 237 -7.29 9.26 -15.53
C LEU A 237 -6.69 9.21 -16.95
N ARG A 238 -7.23 8.33 -17.79
CA ARG A 238 -6.82 8.18 -19.21
C ARG A 238 -7.58 9.14 -20.14
N GLY A 239 -8.79 9.56 -19.76
CA GLY A 239 -9.57 10.55 -20.52
C GLY A 239 -11.07 10.53 -20.19
N PHE A 240 -11.84 11.35 -20.90
CA PHE A 240 -13.30 11.43 -20.79
C PHE A 240 -13.90 11.71 -22.17
N GLU A 241 -14.67 10.76 -22.71
CA GLU A 241 -15.24 10.85 -24.06
C GLU A 241 -16.69 10.34 -24.07
N ASP A 242 -17.58 11.02 -24.81
CA ASP A 242 -19.01 10.69 -24.94
C ASP A 242 -19.79 10.47 -23.62
N GLY A 243 -19.25 10.90 -22.47
CA GLY A 243 -19.81 10.67 -21.13
C GLY A 243 -19.26 9.43 -20.40
N ILE A 244 -18.23 8.77 -20.95
CA ILE A 244 -17.52 7.64 -20.34
C ILE A 244 -16.20 8.12 -19.77
N VAL A 245 -15.96 7.90 -18.47
CA VAL A 245 -14.67 8.20 -17.82
C VAL A 245 -13.74 6.99 -17.98
N MET A 246 -12.60 7.19 -18.63
CA MET A 246 -11.58 6.15 -18.86
C MET A 246 -10.55 6.19 -17.74
N LEU A 247 -10.48 5.13 -16.93
CA LEU A 247 -9.57 5.02 -15.78
C LEU A 247 -8.66 3.80 -15.91
N LYS A 248 -7.38 3.93 -15.52
CA LYS A 248 -6.49 2.79 -15.29
C LYS A 248 -6.34 2.55 -13.78
N LEU A 249 -6.46 1.29 -13.35
CA LEU A 249 -6.31 0.88 -11.95
C LEU A 249 -4.87 0.43 -11.67
N ARG A 250 -4.31 0.81 -10.52
CA ARG A 250 -2.90 0.60 -10.13
C ARG A 250 -2.76 -0.22 -8.85
N GLY A 251 -1.63 -0.90 -8.69
CA GLY A 251 -1.27 -1.60 -7.44
C GLY A 251 -2.24 -2.73 -7.08
N ALA A 252 -2.67 -2.81 -5.81
CA ALA A 252 -3.56 -3.87 -5.32
C ALA A 252 -4.86 -4.02 -6.14
N CYS A 253 -5.35 -2.91 -6.72
CA CYS A 253 -6.59 -2.88 -7.47
C CYS A 253 -6.47 -3.42 -8.91
N ARG A 254 -5.25 -3.66 -9.43
CA ARG A 254 -5.04 -4.07 -10.84
C ARG A 254 -5.30 -5.57 -11.09
N THR A 255 -5.05 -6.45 -10.12
CA THR A 255 -4.91 -7.90 -10.35
C THR A 255 -6.02 -8.80 -9.80
N CYS A 256 -7.14 -8.26 -9.30
CA CYS A 256 -8.20 -9.03 -8.63
C CYS A 256 -9.59 -8.78 -9.25
N ASP A 257 -10.08 -9.72 -10.07
CA ASP A 257 -11.33 -9.60 -10.85
C ASP A 257 -12.58 -9.29 -10.00
N SER A 258 -12.66 -9.81 -8.77
CA SER A 258 -13.78 -9.53 -7.87
C SER A 258 -13.71 -8.11 -7.29
N SER A 259 -12.51 -7.56 -7.13
CA SER A 259 -12.28 -6.20 -6.62
C SER A 259 -12.38 -5.16 -7.74
N THR A 260 -11.87 -5.43 -8.96
CA THR A 260 -11.96 -4.50 -10.10
C THR A 260 -13.41 -4.16 -10.42
N VAL A 261 -14.28 -5.16 -10.58
CA VAL A 261 -15.71 -4.96 -10.87
C VAL A 261 -16.41 -4.21 -9.74
N THR A 262 -16.13 -4.57 -8.47
CA THR A 262 -16.77 -3.93 -7.31
C THR A 262 -16.33 -2.47 -7.17
N LEU A 263 -15.03 -2.19 -7.30
CA LEU A 263 -14.45 -0.86 -7.22
C LEU A 263 -14.92 0.02 -8.38
N LYS A 264 -14.89 -0.49 -9.61
CA LYS A 264 -15.41 0.21 -10.80
C LYS A 264 -16.85 0.65 -10.58
N ASN A 265 -17.74 -0.26 -10.19
CA ASN A 265 -19.14 0.05 -9.96
C ASN A 265 -19.34 1.10 -8.84
N GLY A 266 -18.47 1.12 -7.84
CA GLY A 266 -18.46 2.14 -6.78
C GLY A 266 -18.06 3.52 -7.29
N ILE A 267 -16.94 3.60 -8.04
CA ILE A 267 -16.45 4.82 -8.69
C ILE A 267 -17.50 5.39 -9.66
N GLU A 268 -18.07 4.52 -10.50
CA GLU A 268 -19.14 4.85 -11.45
C GLU A 268 -20.37 5.41 -10.74
N SER A 269 -20.85 4.73 -9.69
CA SER A 269 -21.98 5.20 -8.88
C SER A 269 -21.72 6.54 -8.18
N MET A 270 -20.46 6.85 -7.84
CA MET A 270 -20.09 8.14 -7.24
C MET A 270 -20.02 9.26 -8.28
N LEU A 271 -19.35 9.04 -9.42
CA LEU A 271 -19.24 10.04 -10.48
C LEU A 271 -20.62 10.42 -11.04
N MET A 272 -21.44 9.43 -11.39
CA MET A 272 -22.82 9.64 -11.88
C MET A 272 -23.76 10.30 -10.85
N HIS A 273 -23.39 10.34 -9.56
CA HIS A 273 -24.16 11.02 -8.53
C HIS A 273 -23.81 12.51 -8.41
N TYR A 274 -22.59 12.91 -8.78
CA TYR A 274 -22.09 14.28 -8.64
C TYR A 274 -21.99 15.05 -9.98
N ILE A 275 -21.97 14.34 -11.11
CA ILE A 275 -21.76 14.91 -12.45
C ILE A 275 -22.78 14.27 -13.40
N GLU A 276 -23.74 15.05 -13.93
CA GLU A 276 -24.84 14.53 -14.75
C GLU A 276 -24.39 14.13 -16.17
N GLU A 277 -23.24 14.65 -16.60
CA GLU A 277 -22.60 14.35 -17.89
C GLU A 277 -21.95 12.95 -17.91
N VAL A 278 -21.62 12.38 -16.75
CA VAL A 278 -21.05 11.03 -16.64
C VAL A 278 -22.16 9.99 -16.74
N LYS A 279 -22.04 9.11 -17.73
CA LYS A 279 -22.98 8.02 -18.05
C LYS A 279 -22.45 6.65 -17.61
N GLY A 280 -21.14 6.54 -17.37
CA GLY A 280 -20.47 5.30 -16.99
C GLY A 280 -18.95 5.49 -16.87
N VAL A 281 -18.27 4.42 -16.46
CA VAL A 281 -16.81 4.35 -16.37
C VAL A 281 -16.32 3.20 -17.27
N GLU A 282 -15.09 3.25 -17.75
CA GLU A 282 -14.41 2.12 -18.38
C GLU A 282 -13.01 1.94 -17.81
N GLN A 283 -12.61 0.68 -17.57
CA GLN A 283 -11.26 0.35 -17.14
C GLN A 283 -10.39 0.15 -18.39
N VAL A 284 -9.41 1.01 -18.57
CA VAL A 284 -8.43 0.92 -19.66
C VAL A 284 -7.16 0.25 -19.14
N MET A 285 -6.58 -0.63 -19.97
CA MET A 285 -5.24 -1.21 -19.78
C MET A 285 -4.37 -0.75 -20.94
N ASP A 286 -3.06 -0.65 -20.73
CA ASP A 286 -2.18 -0.12 -21.78
C ASP A 286 -1.91 -1.19 -22.85
N GLU A 287 -1.61 -0.74 -24.08
CA GLU A 287 -1.51 -1.64 -25.25
C GLU A 287 -0.52 -2.79 -25.04
N GLU A 288 0.59 -2.54 -24.32
CA GLU A 288 1.59 -3.56 -23.97
C GLU A 288 1.03 -4.65 -23.04
N GLU A 289 0.19 -4.29 -22.06
CA GLU A 289 -0.49 -5.26 -21.18
C GLU A 289 -1.51 -6.09 -21.97
N VAL A 290 -2.31 -5.43 -22.82
CA VAL A 290 -3.33 -6.09 -23.65
C VAL A 290 -2.68 -7.07 -24.64
N VAL A 291 -1.59 -6.66 -25.30
CA VAL A 291 -0.79 -7.54 -26.17
C VAL A 291 -0.22 -8.70 -25.36
N SER A 292 0.40 -8.44 -24.21
CA SER A 292 0.98 -9.49 -23.35
C SER A 292 -0.05 -10.53 -22.90
N MET A 293 -1.24 -10.10 -22.49
CA MET A 293 -2.36 -10.98 -22.12
C MET A 293 -2.85 -11.81 -23.31
N HIS A 294 -2.99 -11.19 -24.49
CA HIS A 294 -3.43 -11.89 -25.69
C HIS A 294 -2.39 -12.88 -26.22
N GLU A 295 -1.09 -12.55 -26.16
CA GLU A 295 -0.02 -13.49 -26.49
C GLU A 295 0.04 -14.66 -25.51
N PHE A 296 -0.13 -14.41 -24.21
CA PHE A 296 -0.18 -15.44 -23.18
C PHE A 296 -1.37 -16.40 -23.40
N ALA A 297 -2.58 -15.87 -23.63
CA ALA A 297 -3.76 -16.69 -23.91
C ALA A 297 -3.56 -17.55 -25.18
N ARG A 298 -2.99 -16.97 -26.24
CA ARG A 298 -2.66 -17.68 -27.48
C ARG A 298 -1.54 -18.72 -27.31
N PHE A 299 -0.65 -18.53 -26.35
CA PHE A 299 0.38 -19.51 -25.98
C PHE A 299 -0.20 -20.65 -25.14
N GLU A 300 -1.09 -20.35 -24.19
CA GLU A 300 -1.80 -21.36 -23.41
C GLU A 300 -2.67 -22.25 -24.30
N GLU A 301 -3.38 -21.68 -25.28
CA GLU A 301 -4.15 -22.46 -26.25
C GLU A 301 -3.26 -23.41 -27.06
N LYS A 302 -2.10 -22.95 -27.56
CA LYS A 302 -1.12 -23.80 -28.23
C LYS A 302 -0.61 -24.92 -27.33
N LEU A 303 -0.35 -24.66 -26.05
CA LEU A 303 0.05 -25.68 -25.07
C LEU A 303 -1.07 -26.70 -24.82
N ARG A 304 -2.33 -26.26 -24.73
CA ARG A 304 -3.51 -27.15 -24.62
C ARG A 304 -3.66 -28.02 -25.87
N GLN A 305 -3.46 -27.47 -27.07
CA GLN A 305 -3.48 -28.21 -28.33
C GLN A 305 -2.30 -29.22 -28.44
N GLN A 306 -1.11 -28.87 -27.96
CA GLN A 306 0.06 -29.75 -27.98
C GLN A 306 0.03 -30.87 -26.91
N LYS A 307 -0.53 -30.63 -25.72
CA LYS A 307 -0.68 -31.61 -24.63
C LYS A 307 -1.86 -32.59 -24.83
N GLY A 308 -2.19 -32.93 -26.07
CA GLY A 308 -3.38 -33.72 -26.42
C GLY A 308 -3.51 -35.05 -25.67
N ALA A 309 -4.68 -35.28 -25.07
CA ALA A 309 -5.17 -36.55 -24.50
C ALA A 309 -4.35 -37.24 -23.39
N ALA A 310 -3.16 -36.75 -23.01
CA ALA A 310 -2.29 -37.40 -22.02
C ALA A 310 -2.48 -36.92 -20.56
N ALA A 311 -3.34 -35.93 -20.32
CA ALA A 311 -3.50 -35.25 -19.02
C ALA A 311 -4.89 -35.47 -18.38
N THR A 312 -5.40 -36.70 -18.40
CA THR A 312 -6.66 -37.04 -17.71
C THR A 312 -6.40 -37.32 -16.22
N ALA A 313 -6.90 -36.43 -15.37
CA ALA A 313 -7.06 -36.58 -13.91
C ALA A 313 -5.83 -37.03 -13.10
N SER A 314 -5.15 -36.07 -12.49
CA SER A 314 -4.51 -36.28 -11.18
C SER A 314 -5.61 -36.49 -10.13
N SER A 315 -5.99 -37.74 -9.88
CA SER A 315 -7.05 -38.09 -8.92
C SER A 315 -6.77 -37.55 -7.51
N PRO A 316 -7.81 -37.15 -6.74
CA PRO A 316 -7.64 -36.74 -5.36
C PRO A 316 -7.21 -37.93 -4.49
N LEU A 317 -6.04 -37.82 -3.88
CA LEU A 317 -5.59 -38.69 -2.79
C LEU A 317 -6.21 -38.22 -1.47
N ASP A 318 -7.40 -38.75 -1.13
CA ASP A 318 -7.62 -39.36 0.20
C ASP A 318 -8.92 -40.20 0.21
N SER A 319 -8.81 -41.45 0.68
CA SER A 319 -9.91 -42.38 1.04
C SER A 319 -9.32 -43.73 1.51
N ALA A 320 -8.55 -43.73 2.59
CA ALA A 320 -8.07 -44.97 3.25
C ALA A 320 -9.01 -45.39 4.39
N PRO A 321 -9.57 -46.63 4.42
CA PRO A 321 -10.50 -47.06 5.46
C PRO A 321 -9.79 -47.65 6.70
N ALA A 322 -10.40 -47.45 7.86
CA ALA A 322 -10.19 -48.18 9.11
C ALA A 322 -11.51 -48.27 9.88
#